data_AF-Q3TZR1-F1
#
_entry.id   AF-Q3TZR1-F1
#
_cell.length_a   1.000
_cell.length_b   1.000
_cell.length_c   1.000
_cell.angle_alpha   90.00
_cell.angle_beta   90.00
_cell.angle_gamma   90.00
#
_symmetry.space_group_name_H-M   'P 1'
#
loop_
_entity.id
_entity.type
_entity.pdbx_description
1 polymer ?
#
loop_
_entity_poly.entity_id
_entity_poly.type
_entity_poly.pdbx_seq_one_letter_code
_entity_poly.pdbx_strand_id
1 'polypeptide(L)' 'MAAADEPKPKKLKVEAPQALSENVLFGMGNPLLDISAVVDKDFLDKYSLKPNDQILAEDKHKEL' A
#
# COMPACT_ATOMS: atom_id res chain seq x y z
N MET A 1 56.92 19.52 -21.30
CA MET A 1 55.60 20.08 -21.65
C MET A 1 54.71 18.93 -22.11
N ALA A 2 53.88 18.42 -21.20
CA ALA A 2 52.67 17.65 -21.48
C ALA A 2 52.06 17.38 -20.10
N ALA A 3 51.02 18.15 -19.75
CA ALA A 3 50.31 18.04 -18.48
C ALA A 3 49.51 16.73 -18.46
N ALA A 4 49.70 15.92 -17.43
CA ALA A 4 48.78 14.86 -17.08
C ALA A 4 47.56 15.52 -16.42
N ASP A 5 46.48 15.67 -17.18
CA ASP A 5 45.19 16.14 -16.66
C ASP A 5 44.54 14.96 -15.92
N GLU A 6 44.64 14.97 -14.60
CA GLU A 6 44.00 13.98 -13.73
C GLU A 6 42.47 14.09 -13.83
N PRO A 7 41.73 12.97 -13.96
CA PRO A 7 40.28 13.01 -14.01
C PRO A 7 39.75 13.32 -12.60
N LYS A 8 39.41 14.59 -12.36
CA LYS A 8 38.73 15.01 -11.12
C LYS A 8 37.39 14.27 -10.98
N PRO A 9 37.05 13.73 -9.80
CA PRO A 9 35.79 13.06 -9.59
C PRO A 9 34.67 14.09 -9.76
N LYS A 10 33.77 13.86 -10.74
CA LYS A 10 32.51 14.60 -10.84
C LYS A 10 31.77 14.36 -9.53
N LYS A 11 31.75 15.37 -8.65
CA LYS A 11 30.90 15.36 -7.46
C LYS A 11 29.46 15.20 -7.96
N LEU A 12 28.90 14.01 -7.76
CA LEU A 12 27.47 13.79 -7.92
C LEU A 12 26.83 14.73 -6.90
N LYS A 13 26.24 15.81 -7.37
CA LYS A 13 25.50 16.74 -6.52
C LYS A 13 24.26 15.97 -6.11
N VAL A 14 24.34 15.29 -4.97
CA VAL A 14 23.16 14.77 -4.29
C VAL A 14 22.41 16.02 -3.86
N GLU A 15 21.50 16.46 -4.72
CA GLU A 15 20.56 17.52 -4.39
C GLU A 15 19.84 17.07 -3.12
N ALA A 16 19.84 17.94 -2.11
CA ALA A 16 19.09 17.71 -0.89
C ALA A 16 17.64 17.32 -1.27
N PRO A 17 16.97 16.44 -0.52
CA PRO A 17 15.61 16.04 -0.86
C PRO A 17 14.79 17.32 -1.01
N GLN A 18 14.31 17.59 -2.23
CA GLN A 18 13.40 18.70 -2.46
C GLN A 18 12.21 18.46 -1.53
N ALA A 19 11.87 19.48 -0.72
CA ALA A 19 10.74 19.38 0.19
C ALA A 19 9.50 19.02 -0.64
N LEU A 20 8.82 17.94 -0.25
CA LEU A 20 7.61 17.50 -0.94
C LEU A 20 6.56 18.61 -0.87
N SER A 21 5.87 18.87 -1.98
CA SER A 21 4.80 19.86 -2.03
C SER A 21 3.59 19.39 -1.23
N GLU A 22 2.79 20.33 -0.73
CA GLU A 22 1.48 19.99 -0.18
C GLU A 22 0.66 19.19 -1.19
N ASN A 23 -0.11 18.22 -0.69
CA ASN A 23 -0.95 17.34 -1.50
C ASN A 23 -0.20 16.53 -2.58
N VAL A 24 1.12 16.33 -2.45
CA VAL A 24 1.90 15.50 -3.39
C VAL A 24 1.35 14.06 -3.52
N LEU A 25 0.65 13.59 -2.48
CA LEU A 25 -0.07 12.31 -2.47
C LEU A 25 -1.56 12.56 -2.23
N PHE A 26 -2.38 12.14 -3.19
CA PHE A 26 -3.82 12.15 -3.09
C PHE A 26 -4.34 10.72 -3.17
N GLY A 27 -5.17 10.34 -2.20
CA GLY A 27 -5.84 9.04 -2.17
C GLY A 27 -7.34 9.25 -2.08
N MET A 28 -8.09 8.46 -2.85
CA MET A 28 -9.53 8.36 -2.74
C MET A 28 -9.91 6.88 -2.64
N GLY A 29 -10.92 6.58 -1.83
CA GLY A 29 -11.32 5.20 -1.59
C GLY A 29 -12.58 5.14 -0.74
N ASN A 30 -12.96 3.91 -0.37
CA ASN A 30 -14.15 3.66 0.43
C ASN A 30 -13.77 3.74 1.91
N PRO A 31 -14.29 4.71 2.68
CA PRO A 31 -14.07 4.75 4.12
C PRO A 31 -14.93 3.68 4.79
N LEU A 32 -14.37 2.49 4.98
CA LEU A 32 -15.04 1.34 5.60
C LEU A 32 -14.56 1.17 7.05
N LEU A 33 -15.44 0.64 7.90
CA LEU A 33 -15.11 0.27 9.28
C LEU A 33 -14.83 -1.23 9.33
N ASP A 34 -13.64 -1.60 9.79
CA ASP A 34 -13.27 -2.99 9.97
C ASP A 34 -13.94 -3.58 11.23
N ILE A 35 -14.67 -4.69 11.05
CA ILE A 35 -15.20 -5.49 12.14
C ILE A 35 -14.44 -6.83 12.13
N SER A 36 -13.78 -7.14 13.23
CA SER A 36 -13.01 -8.38 13.39
C SER A 36 -13.52 -9.20 14.58
N ALA A 37 -13.51 -10.52 14.42
CA ALA A 37 -13.89 -11.48 15.45
C ALA A 37 -13.17 -12.81 15.20
N VAL A 38 -12.94 -13.58 16.27
CA VAL A 38 -12.47 -14.97 16.14
C VAL A 38 -13.69 -15.84 15.83
N VAL A 39 -13.68 -16.53 14.70
CA VAL A 39 -14.75 -17.42 14.25
C VAL A 39 -14.22 -18.83 14.00
N ASP A 40 -15.11 -19.81 14.01
CA ASP A 40 -14.80 -21.19 13.68
C ASP A 40 -14.95 -21.47 12.18
N LYS A 41 -14.61 -22.70 11.78
CA LYS A 41 -14.73 -23.13 10.39
C LYS A 41 -16.18 -23.21 9.94
N ASP A 42 -17.08 -23.58 10.84
CA ASP A 42 -18.51 -23.72 10.55
C ASP A 42 -19.14 -22.37 10.15
N PHE A 43 -18.70 -21.27 10.76
CA PHE A 43 -19.09 -19.91 10.34
C PHE A 43 -18.63 -19.58 8.92
N LEU A 44 -17.38 -19.91 8.58
CA LEU A 44 -16.85 -19.70 7.23
C LEU A 44 -17.64 -20.51 6.21
N ASP A 45 -17.88 -21.79 6.48
CA ASP A 45 -18.64 -22.67 5.61
C ASP A 45 -20.11 -22.20 5.47
N LYS A 46 -20.74 -21.71 6.55
CA LYS A 46 -22.11 -21.15 6.54
C LYS A 46 -22.26 -20.01 5.53
N TYR A 47 -21.31 -19.08 5.52
CA TYR A 47 -21.33 -17.93 4.60
C TYR A 47 -20.55 -18.20 3.30
N SER A 48 -20.10 -19.43 3.06
CA SER A 48 -19.27 -19.80 1.90
C SER A 48 -18.02 -18.93 1.74
N LEU A 49 -17.38 -18.59 2.86
CA LEU A 49 -16.18 -17.77 2.94
C LEU A 49 -14.94 -18.65 2.84
N LYS A 50 -13.99 -18.25 1.99
CA LYS A 50 -12.67 -18.89 1.95
C LYS A 50 -11.76 -18.26 3.01
N PRO A 51 -10.95 -19.05 3.73
CA PRO A 51 -9.93 -18.49 4.61
C PRO A 51 -8.98 -17.57 3.84
N ASN A 52 -8.64 -16.42 4.44
CA ASN A 52 -7.74 -15.41 3.86
C ASN A 52 -8.18 -14.84 2.49
N ASP A 53 -9.48 -14.58 2.33
CA ASP A 53 -10.04 -14.01 1.09
C ASP A 53 -10.61 -12.59 1.31
N GLN A 54 -10.77 -11.82 0.24
CA GLN A 54 -11.41 -10.50 0.23
C GLN A 54 -12.55 -10.49 -0.78
N ILE A 55 -13.79 -10.38 -0.30
CA ILE A 55 -14.99 -10.44 -1.13
C ILE A 55 -15.93 -9.26 -0.84
N LEU A 56 -16.76 -8.91 -1.82
CA LEU A 56 -17.90 -8.02 -1.58
C LEU A 56 -19.07 -8.82 -0.99
N ALA A 57 -19.84 -8.19 -0.10
CA ALA A 57 -21.01 -8.81 0.47
C ALA A 57 -22.10 -9.04 -0.60
N GLU A 58 -22.64 -10.25 -0.65
CA GLU A 58 -23.78 -10.66 -1.48
C GLU A 58 -25.00 -10.82 -0.55
N ASP A 59 -26.20 -11.08 -1.08
CA ASP A 59 -27.40 -11.22 -0.25
C ASP A 59 -27.30 -12.36 0.77
N LYS A 60 -26.56 -13.44 0.47
CA LYS A 60 -26.26 -14.53 1.40
C LYS A 60 -25.39 -14.10 2.60
N HIS A 61 -24.70 -12.96 2.51
CA HIS A 61 -23.85 -12.41 3.57
C HIS A 61 -24.58 -11.35 4.42
N LYS A 62 -25.79 -10.95 4.06
CA LYS A 62 -26.55 -9.87 4.72
C LYS A 62 -27.33 -10.30 5.96
N GLU A 63 -27.25 -11.56 6.37
CA GLU A 63 -28.19 -12.13 7.34
C GLU A 63 -28.39 -11.26 8.60
N LEU A 64 -29.64 -10.83 8.75
CA LEU A 64 -30.35 -10.61 10.01
C LEU A 64 -31.25 -11.82 10.25
#